data_AF-A0A7V7WHG4-F1
#
_entry.id   AF-A0A7V7WHG4-F1
#
_cell.length_a   1.000
_cell.length_b   1.000
_cell.length_c   1.000
_cell.angle_alpha   90.00
_cell.angle_beta   90.00
_cell.angle_gamma   90.00
#
_symmetry.space_group_name_H-M   'P 1'
#
loop_
_entity.id
_entity.type
_entity.pdbx_description
1 polymer ?
#
loop_
_entity_poly.entity_id
_entity_poly.type
_entity_poly.pdbx_seq_one_letter_code
_entity_poly.pdbx_strand_id
1 'polypeptide(L)'
;LFRQSLFLGLVMKEAQREYRQGDFLIRNILGVDESRESLVVGALLREGQVVQFHLRDARTSSEDLNAMLIRFKTEHLSDVPPAGALLFSCLGRGAQLYGEPNHDSRVFRRFVGEVPLGGFFCNGEIGPVHGQTYLHGYTSSFGIFRSTVK
;
A
#
# COMPACT_ATOMS: atom_id res chain seq x y z
N LEU A 1 4.09 -19.88 4.54
CA LEU A 1 2.73 -19.31 4.39
C LEU A 1 2.34 -18.41 5.58
N PHE A 2 2.07 -18.96 6.77
CA PHE A 2 1.50 -18.19 7.90
C PHE A 2 2.33 -16.97 8.37
N ARG A 3 3.68 -17.04 8.31
CA ARG A 3 4.56 -15.93 8.75
C ARG A 3 5.01 -14.95 7.66
N GLN A 4 4.79 -15.28 6.39
CA GLN A 4 5.37 -14.50 5.27
C GLN A 4 4.31 -13.90 4.34
N SER A 5 3.13 -14.52 4.28
CA SER A 5 2.10 -14.16 3.32
C SER A 5 0.74 -13.90 3.97
N LEU A 6 0.55 -14.21 5.26
CA LEU A 6 -0.70 -14.01 5.96
C LEU A 6 -0.63 -12.77 6.85
N PHE A 7 -1.63 -11.91 6.73
CA PHE A 7 -1.76 -10.65 7.44
C PHE A 7 -3.16 -10.52 8.02
N LEU A 8 -3.31 -9.61 8.98
CA LEU A 8 -4.62 -9.22 9.50
C LEU A 8 -4.94 -7.79 9.02
N GLY A 9 -6.00 -7.66 8.25
CA GLY A 9 -6.59 -6.38 7.87
C GLY A 9 -7.57 -5.93 8.94
N LEU A 10 -7.36 -4.73 9.48
CA LEU A 10 -8.22 -4.12 10.49
C LEU A 10 -9.17 -3.14 9.80
N VAL A 11 -10.47 -3.30 9.97
CA VAL A 11 -11.45 -2.35 9.42
C VAL A 11 -11.27 -1.00 10.12
N MET A 12 -11.13 0.05 9.31
CA MET A 12 -10.88 1.41 9.81
C MET A 12 -12.15 2.26 9.92
N LYS A 13 -13.21 1.89 9.19
CA LYS A 13 -14.51 2.56 9.23
C LYS A 13 -15.59 1.62 9.77
N GLU A 14 -16.15 1.97 10.91
CA GLU A 14 -17.20 1.18 11.55
C GLU A 14 -18.54 1.31 10.79
N ALA A 15 -19.43 0.32 10.96
CA ALA A 15 -20.80 0.28 10.42
C ALA A 15 -20.93 0.23 8.88
N GLN A 16 -20.00 -0.43 8.18
CA GLN A 16 -20.19 -0.77 6.76
C GLN A 16 -20.96 -2.10 6.61
N ARG A 17 -21.85 -2.18 5.62
CA ARG A 17 -22.56 -3.42 5.24
C ARG A 17 -21.69 -4.37 4.42
N GLU A 18 -20.75 -3.82 3.67
CA GLU A 18 -19.77 -4.54 2.86
C GLU A 18 -18.40 -3.88 3.04
N TYR A 19 -17.36 -4.71 3.17
CA TYR A 19 -15.97 -4.26 3.23
C TYR A 19 -15.27 -4.55 1.90
N ARG A 20 -14.50 -3.58 1.42
CA ARG A 20 -13.82 -3.62 0.12
C ARG A 20 -12.33 -3.33 0.29
N GLN A 21 -11.60 -3.54 -0.80
CA GLN A 21 -10.20 -3.15 -0.89
C GLN A 21 -10.06 -1.65 -0.59
N GLY A 22 -9.13 -1.31 0.29
CA GLY A 22 -8.94 0.06 0.80
C GLY A 22 -9.62 0.36 2.14
N ASP A 23 -10.54 -0.49 2.63
CA ASP A 23 -11.17 -0.30 3.96
C ASP A 23 -10.30 -0.81 5.13
N PHE A 24 -9.21 -1.52 4.82
CA PHE A 24 -8.40 -2.25 5.79
C PHE A 24 -7.02 -1.63 6.02
N LEU A 25 -6.63 -1.57 7.29
CA LEU A 25 -5.26 -1.33 7.71
C LEU A 25 -4.54 -2.66 7.95
N ILE A 26 -3.49 -2.94 7.17
CA ILE A 26 -2.80 -4.23 7.20
C ILE A 26 -1.79 -4.32 8.34
N ARG A 27 -1.78 -5.44 9.06
CA ARG A 27 -0.90 -5.72 10.20
C ARG A 27 -0.32 -7.13 10.17
N ASN A 28 0.88 -7.25 10.73
CA ASN A 28 1.59 -8.51 10.84
C ASN A 28 0.99 -9.37 11.93
N ILE A 29 0.84 -10.66 11.61
CA ILE A 29 0.64 -11.70 12.60
C ILE A 29 2.03 -12.08 13.12
N LEU A 30 2.26 -11.83 14.40
CA LEU A 30 3.56 -12.06 15.05
C LEU A 30 3.70 -13.51 15.51
N GLY A 31 2.59 -14.17 15.84
CA GLY A 31 2.58 -15.56 16.26
C GLY A 31 1.24 -15.99 16.84
N VAL A 32 1.23 -17.19 17.39
CA VAL A 32 0.11 -17.76 18.15
C VAL A 32 0.65 -18.00 19.56
N ASP A 33 -0.12 -17.60 20.57
CA ASP A 33 0.10 -17.97 21.97
C ASP A 33 -0.86 -19.11 22.30
N GLU A 34 -0.34 -20.34 22.27
CA GLU A 34 -1.11 -21.56 22.53
C GLU A 34 -1.63 -21.62 23.96
N SER A 35 -0.90 -21.06 24.94
CA SER A 35 -1.32 -21.07 26.35
C SER A 35 -2.58 -20.25 26.61
N ARG A 36 -2.79 -19.23 25.76
CA ARG A 36 -3.93 -18.32 25.82
C ARG A 36 -4.90 -18.50 24.65
N GLU A 37 -4.67 -19.51 23.79
CA GLU A 37 -5.42 -19.77 22.57
C GLU A 37 -5.63 -18.50 21.71
N SER A 38 -4.59 -17.68 21.59
CA SER A 38 -4.71 -16.33 21.01
C SER A 38 -3.74 -16.07 19.87
N LEU A 39 -4.13 -15.16 18.97
CA LEU A 39 -3.28 -14.68 17.88
C LEU A 39 -2.62 -13.37 18.27
N VAL A 40 -1.29 -13.30 18.14
CA VAL A 40 -0.53 -12.08 18.42
C VAL A 40 -0.42 -11.26 17.14
N VAL A 41 -0.88 -10.02 17.19
CA VAL A 41 -0.91 -9.09 16.04
C VAL A 41 -0.10 -7.84 16.39
N GLY A 42 0.61 -7.28 15.41
CA GLY A 42 1.38 -6.03 15.54
C GLY A 42 0.52 -4.77 15.64
N ALA A 43 -0.60 -4.81 16.36
CA ALA A 43 -1.51 -3.69 16.58
C ALA A 43 -2.34 -3.89 17.86
N LEU A 44 -2.80 -2.78 18.42
CA LEU A 44 -3.82 -2.79 19.46
C LEU A 44 -5.20 -2.97 18.83
N LEU A 45 -5.93 -3.98 19.27
CA LEU A 45 -7.28 -4.28 18.83
C LEU A 45 -8.30 -3.81 19.87
N ARG A 46 -9.48 -3.42 19.39
CA ARG A 46 -10.65 -3.18 20.26
C ARG A 46 -11.57 -4.39 20.22
N GLU A 47 -12.26 -4.66 21.32
CA GLU A 47 -13.31 -5.68 21.35
C GLU A 47 -14.40 -5.33 20.31
N GLY A 48 -14.88 -6.35 19.59
CA GLY A 48 -15.85 -6.18 18.51
C GLY A 48 -15.29 -5.57 17.21
N GLN A 49 -13.98 -5.26 17.14
CA GLN A 49 -13.38 -4.75 15.91
C GLN A 49 -13.43 -5.81 14.80
N VAL A 50 -13.95 -5.42 13.64
CA VAL A 50 -13.98 -6.31 12.47
C VAL A 50 -12.59 -6.42 11.87
N VAL A 51 -12.18 -7.67 11.63
CA VAL A 51 -10.89 -8.01 11.02
C VAL A 51 -11.09 -9.03 9.91
N GLN A 52 -10.14 -9.06 8.98
CA GLN A 52 -10.13 -10.03 7.89
C GLN A 52 -8.71 -10.50 7.61
N PHE A 53 -8.55 -11.81 7.43
CA PHE A 53 -7.27 -12.37 6.97
C PHE A 53 -7.00 -11.97 5.52
N HIS A 54 -5.80 -11.45 5.30
CA HIS A 54 -5.34 -11.03 3.99
C HIS A 54 -4.14 -11.87 3.58
N LEU A 55 -4.18 -12.39 2.36
CA LEU A 55 -3.03 -13.02 1.73
C LEU A 55 -2.31 -11.98 0.89
N ARG A 56 -1.00 -11.90 1.09
CA ARG A 56 -0.14 -11.09 0.26
C ARG A 56 0.13 -11.78 -1.06
N ASP A 57 -0.29 -11.12 -2.11
CA ASP A 57 -0.22 -11.60 -3.48
C ASP A 57 0.36 -10.53 -4.41
N ALA A 58 1.21 -10.96 -5.33
CA ALA A 58 1.88 -10.08 -6.28
C ALA A 58 0.89 -9.48 -7.28
N ARG A 59 -0.08 -10.28 -7.73
CA ARG A 59 -1.08 -9.85 -8.71
C ARG A 59 -1.99 -8.79 -8.12
N THR A 60 -2.60 -9.03 -6.95
CA THR A 60 -3.47 -8.04 -6.31
C THR A 60 -2.70 -6.76 -5.94
N SER A 61 -1.44 -6.88 -5.49
CA SER A 61 -0.59 -5.71 -5.23
C SER A 61 -0.29 -4.89 -6.49
N SER A 62 -0.09 -5.56 -7.63
CA SER A 62 0.05 -4.90 -8.93
C SER A 62 -1.27 -4.24 -9.33
N GLU A 63 -2.40 -4.94 -9.27
CA GLU A 63 -3.73 -4.43 -9.60
C GLU A 63 -4.06 -3.14 -8.83
N ASP A 64 -3.77 -3.10 -7.52
CA ASP A 64 -3.92 -1.91 -6.69
C ASP A 64 -3.10 -0.72 -7.19
N LEU A 65 -1.82 -0.95 -7.48
CA LEU A 65 -0.94 0.09 -8.01
C LEU A 65 -1.46 0.61 -9.37
N ASN A 66 -1.92 -0.30 -10.23
CA ASN A 66 -2.47 0.03 -11.53
C ASN A 66 -3.74 0.88 -11.38
N ALA A 67 -4.67 0.48 -10.50
CA ALA A 67 -5.89 1.22 -10.24
C ALA A 67 -5.61 2.65 -9.73
N MET A 68 -4.67 2.79 -8.79
CA MET A 68 -4.27 4.10 -8.25
C MET A 68 -3.66 5.00 -9.31
N LEU A 69 -2.79 4.48 -10.18
CA LEU A 69 -2.15 5.27 -11.24
C LEU A 69 -3.11 5.58 -12.39
N ILE A 70 -4.05 4.68 -12.73
CA ILE A 70 -5.15 4.97 -13.66
C ILE A 70 -5.99 6.12 -13.14
N ARG A 71 -6.37 6.06 -11.86
CA ARG A 71 -7.14 7.13 -11.21
C ARG A 71 -6.38 8.45 -11.23
N PHE A 72 -5.11 8.45 -10.85
CA PHE A 72 -4.25 9.64 -10.91
C PHE A 72 -4.16 10.20 -12.33
N LYS A 73 -3.98 9.35 -13.34
CA LYS A 73 -3.96 9.75 -14.74
C LYS A 73 -5.27 10.46 -15.12
N THR A 74 -6.41 9.88 -14.79
CA THR A 74 -7.72 10.43 -15.13
C THR A 74 -8.03 11.73 -14.39
N GLU A 75 -7.67 11.83 -13.12
CA GLU A 75 -8.05 12.96 -12.26
C GLU A 75 -7.06 14.14 -12.31
N HIS A 76 -5.79 13.87 -12.63
CA HIS A 76 -4.72 14.85 -12.43
C HIS A 76 -3.78 15.04 -13.62
N LEU A 77 -3.64 14.09 -14.55
CA LEU A 77 -2.79 14.33 -15.70
C LEU A 77 -3.50 15.23 -16.71
N SER A 78 -2.74 16.22 -17.20
CA SER A 78 -3.14 17.16 -18.24
C SER A 78 -2.10 17.11 -19.37
N ASP A 79 -2.28 17.96 -20.37
CA ASP A 79 -1.34 18.06 -21.51
C ASP A 79 0.07 18.48 -21.07
N VAL A 80 0.20 19.12 -19.90
CA VAL A 80 1.51 19.46 -19.32
C VAL A 80 1.99 18.30 -18.44
N PRO A 81 3.07 17.60 -18.83
CA PRO A 81 3.57 16.47 -18.07
C PRO A 81 4.10 16.94 -16.69
N PRO A 82 4.10 16.05 -15.68
CA PRO A 82 4.78 16.33 -14.42
C PRO A 82 6.26 16.67 -14.62
N ALA A 83 6.78 17.58 -13.79
CA ALA A 83 8.19 17.96 -13.84
C ALA A 83 9.10 16.87 -13.25
N GLY A 84 8.55 16.05 -12.35
CA GLY A 84 9.27 14.95 -11.72
C GLY A 84 8.37 14.17 -10.77
N ALA A 85 8.89 13.04 -10.31
CA ALA A 85 8.27 12.23 -9.27
C ALA A 85 9.31 11.59 -8.34
N LEU A 86 8.88 11.32 -7.11
CA LEU A 86 9.60 10.53 -6.12
C LEU A 86 8.80 9.26 -5.81
N LEU A 87 9.45 8.09 -5.89
CA LEU A 87 8.90 6.79 -5.53
C LEU A 87 9.58 6.27 -4.25
N PHE A 88 8.78 6.09 -3.21
CA PHE A 88 9.17 5.43 -1.98
C PHE A 88 8.52 4.04 -1.95
N SER A 89 9.30 2.98 -2.12
CA SER A 89 8.75 1.61 -2.20
C SER A 89 9.15 0.82 -0.96
N CYS A 90 8.19 0.16 -0.32
CA CYS A 90 8.46 -0.67 0.85
C CYS A 90 9.42 -1.84 0.50
N LEU A 91 10.33 -2.20 1.41
CA LEU A 91 11.25 -3.34 1.30
C LEU A 91 10.53 -4.67 1.08
N GLY A 92 9.25 -4.75 1.46
CA GLY A 92 8.46 -5.92 1.13
C GLY A 92 8.24 -6.10 -0.38
N ARG A 93 8.27 -5.04 -1.19
CA ARG A 93 7.94 -5.04 -2.63
C ARG A 93 9.19 -5.37 -3.47
N GLY A 94 9.11 -5.13 -4.78
CA GLY A 94 10.21 -5.37 -5.70
C GLY A 94 10.32 -6.84 -6.14
N ALA A 95 11.52 -7.26 -6.54
CA ALA A 95 11.74 -8.53 -7.23
C ALA A 95 11.31 -9.76 -6.42
N GLN A 96 11.39 -9.72 -5.09
CA GLN A 96 10.94 -10.83 -4.23
C GLN A 96 9.42 -11.00 -4.26
N LEU A 97 8.66 -9.92 -4.42
CA LEU A 97 7.21 -9.97 -4.53
C LEU A 97 6.76 -10.26 -5.96
N TYR A 98 7.31 -9.54 -6.93
CA TYR A 98 6.82 -9.56 -8.31
C TYR A 98 7.53 -10.57 -9.23
N GLY A 99 8.63 -11.19 -8.77
CA GLY A 99 9.48 -12.04 -9.59
C GLY A 99 10.37 -11.28 -10.59
N GLU A 100 10.33 -9.95 -10.57
CA GLU A 100 11.04 -9.09 -11.52
C GLU A 100 11.48 -7.76 -10.88
N PRO A 101 12.63 -7.19 -11.26
CA PRO A 101 13.06 -5.89 -10.77
C PRO A 101 12.17 -4.77 -11.32
N ASN A 102 12.21 -3.60 -10.68
CA ASN A 102 11.66 -2.34 -11.21
C ASN A 102 10.14 -2.29 -11.48
N HIS A 103 9.35 -3.26 -11.00
CA HIS A 103 7.90 -3.36 -11.23
C HIS A 103 7.17 -2.02 -11.04
N ASP A 104 7.20 -1.46 -9.83
CA ASP A 104 6.48 -0.21 -9.50
C ASP A 104 6.86 0.95 -10.43
N SER A 105 8.16 1.09 -10.74
CA SER A 105 8.67 2.15 -11.61
C SER A 105 8.27 1.96 -13.08
N ARG A 106 8.13 0.72 -13.56
CA ARG A 106 7.64 0.45 -14.91
C ARG A 106 6.13 0.69 -15.01
N VAL A 107 5.37 0.28 -13.99
CA VAL A 107 3.93 0.55 -13.94
C VAL A 107 3.68 2.06 -13.88
N PHE A 108 4.46 2.81 -13.10
CA PHE A 108 4.43 4.28 -13.09
C PHE A 108 4.62 4.86 -14.49
N ARG A 109 5.71 4.50 -15.19
CA ARG A 109 5.99 5.01 -16.55
C ARG A 109 4.89 4.68 -17.55
N ARG A 110 4.26 3.50 -17.42
CA ARG A 110 3.14 3.10 -18.30
C ARG A 110 1.94 4.04 -18.22
N PHE A 111 1.67 4.61 -17.05
CA PHE A 111 0.50 5.47 -16.83
C PHE A 111 0.81 6.96 -16.81
N VAL A 112 1.97 7.33 -16.27
CA VAL A 112 2.36 8.73 -16.05
C VAL A 112 3.33 9.24 -17.12
N GLY A 113 4.02 8.34 -17.83
CA GLY A 113 4.99 8.66 -18.87
C GLY A 113 6.44 8.65 -18.38
N GLU A 114 7.36 8.99 -19.28
CA GLU A 114 8.81 9.06 -19.04
C GLU A 114 9.20 10.33 -18.25
N VAL A 115 8.64 10.47 -17.06
CA VAL A 115 8.95 11.55 -16.11
C VAL A 115 10.21 11.18 -15.31
N PRO A 116 11.13 12.13 -15.03
CA PRO A 116 12.24 11.90 -14.11
C PRO A 116 11.74 11.34 -12.78
N LEU A 117 12.14 10.11 -12.46
CA LEU A 117 11.68 9.37 -11.29
C LEU A 117 12.87 9.05 -10.39
N GLY A 118 12.92 9.70 -9.23
CA GLY A 118 13.87 9.41 -8.15
C GLY A 118 13.20 8.69 -6.98
N GLY A 119 13.96 8.40 -5.94
CA GLY A 119 13.42 7.82 -4.69
C GLY A 119 14.34 6.78 -4.05
N PHE A 120 13.79 6.00 -3.12
CA PHE A 120 14.52 4.95 -2.40
C PHE A 120 13.56 3.91 -1.80
N PHE A 121 14.14 2.80 -1.31
CA PHE A 121 13.39 1.77 -0.59
C PHE A 121 13.23 2.13 0.90
N CYS A 122 12.02 1.93 1.43
CA CYS A 122 11.63 2.27 2.79
C CYS A 122 11.15 1.03 3.56
N ASN A 123 11.06 1.10 4.89
CA ASN A 123 10.45 0.05 5.72
C ASN A 123 9.09 0.48 6.29
N GLY A 124 8.28 1.14 5.46
CA GLY A 124 6.96 1.65 5.80
C GLY A 124 6.84 3.16 5.62
N GLU A 125 5.60 3.63 5.63
CA GLU A 125 5.21 5.01 5.37
C GLU A 125 4.30 5.53 6.48
N ILE A 126 4.46 6.78 6.91
CA ILE A 126 3.58 7.41 7.92
C ILE A 126 2.54 8.22 7.16
N GLY A 127 1.26 7.91 7.37
CA GLY A 127 0.18 8.56 6.63
C GLY A 127 -1.18 8.50 7.34
N PRO A 128 -2.09 9.44 7.03
CA PRO A 128 -3.39 9.51 7.66
C PRO A 128 -4.35 8.43 7.14
N VAL A 129 -5.17 7.88 8.02
CA VAL A 129 -6.37 7.09 7.73
C VAL A 129 -7.49 7.61 8.64
N HIS A 130 -8.56 8.15 8.03
CA HIS A 130 -9.69 8.74 8.75
C HIS A 130 -9.31 9.72 9.87
N GLY A 131 -8.38 10.64 9.60
CA GLY A 131 -7.97 11.69 10.54
C GLY A 131 -6.99 11.24 11.64
N GLN A 132 -6.56 9.98 11.62
CA GLN A 132 -5.53 9.45 12.52
C GLN A 132 -4.30 9.00 11.72
N THR A 133 -3.12 9.14 12.31
CA THR A 133 -1.86 8.80 11.65
C THR A 133 -1.50 7.34 11.94
N TYR A 134 -1.16 6.59 10.88
CA TYR A 134 -0.74 5.20 10.98
C TYR A 134 0.57 4.96 10.25
N LEU A 135 1.29 3.93 10.70
CA LEU A 135 2.33 3.30 9.91
C LEU A 135 1.68 2.34 8.91
N HIS A 136 1.98 2.57 7.64
CA HIS A 136 1.61 1.76 6.49
C HIS A 136 2.81 0.88 6.14
N GLY A 137 2.54 -0.39 5.83
CA GLY A 137 3.53 -1.33 5.36
C GLY A 137 3.07 -1.95 4.05
N TYR A 138 4.01 -2.52 3.31
CA TYR A 138 3.72 -3.20 2.03
C TYR A 138 3.18 -2.27 0.93
N THR A 139 3.34 -0.95 1.09
CA THR A 139 2.87 0.04 0.12
C THR A 139 4.02 0.59 -0.74
N SER A 140 3.64 1.37 -1.75
CA SER A 140 4.53 2.25 -2.49
C SER A 140 3.85 3.61 -2.58
N SER A 141 4.58 4.67 -2.27
CA SER A 141 4.07 6.05 -2.29
C SER A 141 4.75 6.87 -3.38
N PHE A 142 3.95 7.64 -4.12
CA PHE A 142 4.44 8.56 -5.15
C PHE A 142 4.22 10.00 -4.73
N GLY A 143 5.29 10.79 -4.71
CA GLY A 143 5.22 12.26 -4.70
C GLY A 143 5.38 12.78 -6.12
N ILE A 144 4.31 13.28 -6.73
CA ILE A 144 4.34 13.79 -8.12
C ILE A 144 4.20 15.31 -8.09
N PHE A 145 5.12 16.02 -8.75
CA PHE A 145 5.18 17.48 -8.71
C PHE A 145 5.30 18.08 -10.11
N ARG A 146 4.82 19.32 -10.25
CA ARG A 146 4.78 20.06 -11.50
C ARG A 146 5.51 21.39 -11.33
N SER A 147 5.98 21.94 -12.45
CA SER A 147 6.45 23.32 -12.45
C SER A 147 5.30 24.25 -12.09
N THR A 148 5.57 25.22 -11.22
CA THR A 148 4.67 26.35 -10.93
C THR A 148 4.93 27.54 -11.84
N VAL A 149 5.95 27.47 -12.70
CA VAL A 149 6.30 28.54 -13.63
C VAL A 149 5.32 28.50 -14.80
N LYS A 150 4.55 29.59 -14.94
CA LYS A 150 3.68 29.86 -16.11
C LYS A 150 4.50 30.09 -17.36
#